data_AF-A0A952US83-F1
#
_entry.id   AF-A0A952US83-F1
#
_cell.length_a   1.000
_cell.length_b   1.000
_cell.length_c   1.000
_cell.angle_alpha   90.00
_cell.angle_beta   90.00
_cell.angle_gamma   90.00
#
_symmetry.space_group_name_H-M   'P 1'
#
loop_
_entity.id
_entity.type
_entity.pdbx_description
1 polymer ?
#
loop_
_entity_poly.entity_id
_entity_poly.type
_entity_poly.pdbx_seq_one_letter_code
_entity_poly.pdbx_strand_id
1 'polypeptide(L)'
;MSDQQRTSDQQRGAAGDPERASADAGVAAPSSPSAARRANQSDSPPPDLKKQRDEFLQSFSRSARMTEQLVRDYEKLAERVVQLEAENASLRAKVEADDAIRDLLRKIDELEREKTELISRYTEAKRTYSGLSERVASFEEEFSNLANLFVASNQLHSSLSPRRVVRRIKEVLAQLVGAERYAVYLLNADGTALAPIASEGVPSESLSPLPTDLVDGTGRVAEVLRTGAAYVDEEVDTSQGSLQSPPAVIPLRLDDEAVGVICVFATLAQKTRFVTIDFELFKLLGQHAAGALICASLQAESGHRRPNLEAFIDLGT
;
A
#
# COMPACT_ATOMS: atom_id res chain seq x y z
N MET A 1 21.91 -3.38 25.04
CA MET A 1 21.77 -2.63 26.31
C MET A 1 20.36 -2.83 26.80
N SER A 2 20.24 -3.61 27.88
CA SER A 2 19.26 -3.51 28.98
C SER A 2 17.77 -3.57 28.62
N ASP A 3 16.91 -4.29 29.32
CA ASP A 3 16.95 -5.41 30.24
C ASP A 3 15.46 -5.73 30.53
N GLN A 4 15.17 -6.93 31.01
CA GLN A 4 13.88 -7.40 31.57
C GLN A 4 12.71 -7.73 30.60
N GLN A 5 11.98 -8.83 30.77
CA GLN A 5 12.20 -10.14 31.39
C GLN A 5 10.98 -10.98 30.97
N ARG A 6 11.25 -12.14 30.36
CA ARG A 6 10.27 -13.22 30.14
C ARG A 6 10.08 -13.98 31.44
N THR A 7 8.87 -14.50 31.69
CA THR A 7 8.71 -15.87 32.21
C THR A 7 7.30 -16.40 31.92
N SER A 8 7.24 -17.40 31.06
CA SER A 8 6.22 -18.44 31.08
C SER A 8 6.91 -19.80 30.99
N ASP A 9 6.38 -20.71 31.81
CA ASP A 9 6.32 -22.16 31.69
C ASP A 9 7.51 -23.12 31.90
N GLN A 10 7.17 -24.12 32.74
CA GLN A 10 7.45 -25.56 32.65
C GLN A 10 8.85 -26.10 32.98
N GLN A 11 8.96 -26.95 34.02
CA GLN A 11 8.94 -28.42 33.91
C GLN A 11 9.23 -29.20 35.23
N ARG A 12 8.51 -30.32 35.35
CA ARG A 12 8.72 -31.61 36.05
C ARG A 12 10.05 -31.92 36.77
N GLY A 13 9.96 -32.71 37.87
CA GLY A 13 10.84 -33.89 38.06
C GLY A 13 11.31 -34.27 39.49
N ALA A 14 10.71 -35.34 40.04
CA ALA A 14 11.30 -36.49 40.76
C ALA A 14 12.09 -36.42 42.11
N ALA A 15 11.62 -37.27 43.04
CA ALA A 15 12.33 -38.21 43.94
C ALA A 15 13.07 -37.74 45.22
N GLY A 16 12.73 -38.39 46.35
CA GLY A 16 13.57 -38.45 47.57
C GLY A 16 12.81 -38.74 48.88
N ASP A 17 12.63 -40.02 49.23
CA ASP A 17 12.31 -40.60 50.57
C ASP A 17 13.49 -40.42 51.57
N PRO A 18 13.47 -40.87 52.86
CA PRO A 18 12.38 -41.33 53.77
C PRO A 18 12.51 -40.79 55.24
N GLU A 19 11.56 -41.10 56.15
CA GLU A 19 11.81 -41.81 57.43
C GLU A 19 10.61 -41.79 58.42
N ARG A 20 10.22 -43.02 58.82
CA ARG A 20 9.79 -43.51 60.16
C ARG A 20 8.52 -42.92 60.80
N ALA A 21 7.74 -43.64 61.59
CA ALA A 21 7.53 -45.07 61.89
C ALA A 21 6.42 -45.09 62.96
N SER A 22 5.53 -46.08 62.92
CA SER A 22 4.93 -46.81 64.04
C SER A 22 3.44 -47.11 63.83
N ALA A 23 3.19 -48.33 63.36
CA ALA A 23 1.98 -49.08 63.61
C ALA A 23 2.03 -49.66 65.05
N ASP A 24 0.88 -49.92 65.67
CA ASP A 24 0.52 -51.29 66.05
C ASP A 24 -0.96 -51.42 66.39
N ALA A 25 -1.51 -52.61 66.12
CA ALA A 25 -2.91 -52.98 66.21
C ALA A 25 -3.09 -54.25 67.05
N GLY A 26 -4.27 -54.37 67.68
CA GLY A 26 -4.84 -55.65 68.15
C GLY A 26 -4.44 -56.08 69.56
N VAL A 27 -5.14 -56.97 70.27
CA VAL A 27 -6.41 -57.71 70.10
C VAL A 27 -6.66 -58.42 71.45
N ALA A 28 -7.91 -58.81 71.71
CA ALA A 28 -8.38 -59.92 72.56
C ALA A 28 -8.60 -59.73 74.09
N ALA A 29 -9.86 -59.98 74.47
CA ALA A 29 -10.33 -60.54 75.76
C ALA A 29 -10.10 -62.07 75.80
N PRO A 30 -10.58 -62.89 76.77
CA PRO A 30 -11.26 -62.61 78.05
C PRO A 30 -10.73 -63.46 79.24
N SER A 31 -11.25 -63.27 80.46
CA SER A 31 -11.69 -64.34 81.39
C SER A 31 -12.02 -63.82 82.80
N SER A 32 -13.22 -64.15 83.27
CA SER A 32 -13.64 -64.16 84.69
C SER A 32 -13.21 -65.49 85.34
N PRO A 33 -13.20 -65.69 86.69
CA PRO A 33 -14.46 -65.80 87.47
C PRO A 33 -14.42 -65.45 88.99
N SER A 34 -15.64 -65.36 89.58
CA SER A 34 -16.06 -65.70 90.97
C SER A 34 -15.46 -64.95 92.17
N ALA A 35 -16.17 -64.65 93.27
CA ALA A 35 -17.54 -64.90 93.72
C ALA A 35 -17.77 -64.10 95.03
N ALA A 36 -19.01 -63.69 95.33
CA ALA A 36 -19.65 -63.93 96.64
C ALA A 36 -21.07 -63.34 96.69
N ARG A 37 -21.99 -64.19 97.17
CA ARG A 37 -23.43 -64.00 97.33
C ARG A 37 -23.77 -63.00 98.44
N ARG A 38 -24.94 -62.35 98.30
CA ARG A 38 -26.06 -62.47 99.25
C ARG A 38 -27.35 -61.94 98.63
N ALA A 39 -28.39 -62.76 98.70
CA ALA A 39 -29.76 -62.43 98.31
C ALA A 39 -30.41 -61.53 99.37
N ASN A 40 -31.22 -60.58 98.94
CA ASN A 40 -32.41 -60.20 99.71
C ASN A 40 -33.55 -59.76 98.79
N GLN A 41 -34.74 -59.94 99.35
CA GLN A 41 -36.03 -60.15 98.74
C GLN A 41 -36.61 -59.02 97.88
N SER A 42 -37.47 -59.48 96.98
CA SER A 42 -38.46 -58.77 96.20
C SER A 42 -39.36 -57.84 97.01
N ASP A 43 -39.51 -56.61 96.55
CA ASP A 43 -40.71 -55.81 96.78
C ASP A 43 -41.25 -55.34 95.43
N SER A 44 -42.51 -55.65 95.16
CA SER A 44 -43.20 -55.21 93.94
C SER A 44 -43.58 -53.73 94.06
N PRO A 45 -43.29 -52.88 93.05
CA PRO A 45 -43.65 -51.47 93.15
C PRO A 45 -45.17 -51.27 92.98
N PRO A 46 -45.76 -50.20 93.56
CA PRO A 46 -47.19 -49.89 93.51
C PRO A 46 -47.75 -49.83 92.08
N PRO A 47 -49.06 -50.11 91.87
CA PRO A 47 -49.68 -50.18 90.54
C PRO A 47 -49.64 -48.85 89.76
N ASP A 48 -49.47 -47.72 90.44
CA ASP A 48 -49.37 -46.38 89.84
C ASP A 48 -47.99 -46.12 89.19
N LEU A 49 -46.94 -46.70 89.76
CA LEU A 49 -45.57 -46.62 89.24
C LEU A 49 -45.33 -47.53 88.04
N LYS A 50 -46.06 -48.64 87.91
CA LYS A 50 -45.99 -49.51 86.72
C LYS A 50 -46.60 -48.83 85.49
N LYS A 51 -47.75 -48.15 85.63
CA LYS A 51 -48.36 -47.35 84.56
C LYS A 51 -47.44 -46.20 84.13
N GLN A 52 -46.90 -45.44 85.08
CA GLN A 52 -45.95 -44.36 84.77
C GLN A 52 -44.65 -44.87 84.13
N ARG A 53 -44.12 -46.01 84.58
CA ARG A 53 -42.97 -46.68 83.95
C ARG A 53 -43.29 -47.15 82.52
N ASP A 54 -44.46 -47.72 82.29
CA ASP A 54 -44.84 -48.22 80.97
C ASP A 54 -45.15 -47.07 79.98
N GLU A 55 -45.75 -45.95 80.44
CA GLU A 55 -45.85 -44.70 79.66
C GLU A 55 -44.47 -44.09 79.37
N PHE A 56 -43.57 -44.09 80.35
CA PHE A 56 -42.19 -43.61 80.19
C PHE A 56 -41.42 -44.47 79.17
N LEU A 57 -41.52 -45.79 79.25
CA LEU A 57 -40.92 -46.73 78.29
C LEU A 57 -41.53 -46.58 76.88
N GLN A 58 -42.85 -46.35 76.77
CA GLN A 58 -43.48 -46.04 75.49
C GLN A 58 -42.99 -44.70 74.92
N SER A 59 -42.84 -43.66 75.74
CA SER A 59 -42.29 -42.37 75.31
C SER A 59 -40.85 -42.51 74.82
N PHE A 60 -39.99 -43.25 75.54
CA PHE A 60 -38.63 -43.56 75.14
C PHE A 60 -38.56 -44.37 73.85
N SER A 61 -39.44 -45.36 73.67
CA SER A 61 -39.51 -46.14 72.44
C SER A 61 -39.96 -45.30 71.24
N ARG A 62 -40.84 -44.31 71.48
CA ARG A 62 -41.30 -43.35 70.47
C ARG A 62 -40.19 -42.36 70.12
N SER A 63 -39.45 -41.87 71.12
CA SER A 63 -38.26 -41.03 70.94
C SER A 63 -37.17 -41.77 70.16
N ALA A 64 -36.89 -43.03 70.49
CA ALA A 64 -35.91 -43.87 69.81
C ALA A 64 -36.25 -44.09 68.33
N ARG A 65 -37.53 -44.37 68.02
CA ARG A 65 -38.03 -44.47 66.64
C ARG A 65 -37.93 -43.15 65.89
N MET A 66 -38.25 -42.02 66.53
CA MET A 66 -38.08 -40.68 65.96
C MET A 66 -36.61 -40.38 65.67
N THR A 67 -35.68 -40.72 66.57
CA THR A 67 -34.24 -40.54 66.32
C THR A 67 -33.74 -41.43 65.19
N GLU A 68 -34.21 -42.68 65.10
CA GLU A 68 -33.83 -43.58 64.00
C GLU A 68 -34.38 -43.06 62.65
N GLN A 69 -35.58 -42.50 62.66
CA GLN A 69 -36.19 -41.87 61.48
C GLN A 69 -35.44 -40.59 61.09
N LEU A 70 -35.03 -39.76 62.06
CA LEU A 70 -34.19 -38.59 61.83
C LEU A 70 -32.82 -38.95 61.25
N VAL A 71 -32.19 -40.03 61.72
CA VAL A 71 -30.92 -40.52 61.18
C VAL A 71 -31.09 -40.95 59.72
N ARG A 72 -32.14 -41.72 59.41
CA ARG A 72 -32.44 -42.12 58.02
C ARG A 72 -32.75 -40.94 57.11
N ASP A 73 -33.48 -39.96 57.61
CA ASP A 73 -33.80 -38.75 56.85
C ASP A 73 -32.57 -37.86 56.66
N TYR A 74 -31.67 -37.81 57.65
CA TYR A 74 -30.37 -37.14 57.55
C TYR A 74 -29.46 -37.82 56.53
N GLU A 75 -29.37 -39.15 56.53
CA GLU A 75 -28.59 -39.93 55.54
C GLU A 75 -29.11 -39.68 54.12
N LYS A 76 -30.43 -39.72 53.91
CA LYS A 76 -31.04 -39.39 52.61
C LYS A 76 -30.77 -37.95 52.20
N LEU A 77 -30.83 -37.01 53.14
CA LEU A 77 -30.56 -35.61 52.86
C LEU A 77 -29.09 -35.41 52.49
N ALA A 78 -28.17 -36.08 53.19
CA ALA A 78 -26.74 -36.06 52.90
C ALA A 78 -26.45 -36.64 51.51
N GLU A 79 -27.03 -37.79 51.16
CA GLU A 79 -26.93 -38.35 49.80
C GLU A 79 -27.47 -37.38 48.74
N ARG A 80 -28.59 -36.70 49.04
CA ARG A 80 -29.18 -35.74 48.11
C ARG A 80 -28.30 -34.49 47.93
N VAL A 81 -27.66 -34.02 48.99
CA VAL A 81 -26.70 -32.91 48.92
C VAL A 81 -25.51 -33.29 48.03
N VAL A 82 -24.93 -34.47 48.22
CA VAL A 82 -23.81 -34.95 47.37
C VAL A 82 -24.21 -35.05 45.90
N GLN A 83 -25.41 -35.55 45.60
CA GLN A 83 -25.93 -35.58 44.22
C GLN A 83 -26.10 -34.18 43.63
N LEU A 84 -26.68 -33.25 44.38
CA LEU A 84 -26.90 -31.87 43.94
C LEU A 84 -25.58 -31.10 43.78
N GLU A 85 -24.57 -31.39 44.59
CA GLU A 85 -23.22 -30.84 44.43
C GLU A 85 -22.54 -31.36 43.17
N ALA A 86 -22.66 -32.66 42.88
CA ALA A 86 -22.14 -33.25 41.64
C ALA A 86 -22.86 -32.70 40.40
N GLU A 87 -24.18 -32.53 40.46
CA GLU A 87 -24.98 -31.95 39.39
C GLU A 87 -24.65 -30.46 39.18
N ASN A 88 -24.49 -29.68 40.26
CA ASN A 88 -24.03 -28.30 40.17
C ASN A 88 -22.63 -28.18 39.57
N ALA A 89 -21.70 -29.05 39.94
CA ALA A 89 -20.36 -29.07 39.36
C ALA A 89 -20.41 -29.34 37.84
N SER A 90 -21.23 -30.29 37.42
CA SER A 90 -21.46 -30.60 35.99
C SER A 90 -22.09 -29.43 35.23
N LEU A 91 -23.09 -28.77 35.81
CA LEU A 91 -23.76 -27.61 35.20
C LEU A 91 -22.81 -26.41 35.08
N ARG A 92 -22.00 -26.14 36.10
CA ARG A 92 -20.97 -25.08 36.04
C ARG A 92 -19.96 -25.33 34.93
N ALA A 93 -19.46 -26.55 34.80
CA ALA A 93 -18.54 -26.92 33.72
C ALA A 93 -19.16 -26.74 32.32
N LYS A 94 -20.46 -27.02 32.15
CA LYS A 94 -21.18 -26.76 30.89
C LYS A 94 -21.32 -25.28 30.59
N VAL A 95 -21.66 -24.47 31.59
CA VAL A 95 -21.78 -23.00 31.42
C VAL A 95 -20.43 -22.40 31.04
N GLU A 96 -19.34 -22.81 31.70
CA GLU A 96 -17.98 -22.38 31.34
C GLU A 96 -17.61 -22.78 29.90
N ALA A 97 -17.98 -23.98 29.46
CA ALA A 97 -17.77 -24.42 28.08
C ALA A 97 -18.60 -23.59 27.08
N ASP A 98 -19.87 -23.30 27.39
CA ASP A 98 -20.75 -22.49 26.54
C ASP A 98 -20.29 -21.03 26.45
N ASP A 99 -19.74 -20.48 27.55
CA ASP A 99 -19.14 -19.15 27.57
C ASP A 99 -17.86 -19.11 26.71
N ALA A 100 -17.00 -20.13 26.82
CA ALA A 100 -15.80 -20.25 25.97
C ALA A 100 -16.16 -20.38 24.48
N ILE A 101 -17.21 -21.14 24.15
CA ILE A 101 -17.71 -21.26 22.77
C ILE A 101 -18.21 -19.91 22.27
N ARG A 102 -18.96 -19.15 23.10
CA ARG A 102 -19.44 -17.82 22.73
C ARG A 102 -18.31 -16.84 22.45
N ASP A 103 -17.24 -16.87 23.25
CA ASP A 103 -16.07 -16.01 23.02
C ASP A 103 -15.29 -16.40 21.76
N LEU A 104 -15.15 -17.70 21.47
CA LEU A 104 -14.56 -18.17 20.22
C LEU A 104 -15.38 -17.74 19.00
N LEU A 105 -16.71 -17.84 19.07
CA LEU A 105 -17.60 -17.39 17.99
C LEU A 105 -17.47 -15.88 17.75
N ARG A 106 -17.41 -15.06 18.81
CA ARG A 106 -17.13 -13.62 18.68
C ARG A 106 -15.80 -13.35 18.00
N LYS A 107 -14.76 -14.10 18.36
CA LYS A 107 -13.44 -13.93 17.76
C LYS A 107 -13.40 -14.32 16.28
N ILE A 108 -14.11 -15.39 15.91
CA ILE A 108 -14.28 -15.79 14.51
C ILE A 108 -14.95 -14.65 13.73
N ASP A 109 -16.05 -14.11 14.25
CA ASP A 109 -16.78 -12.99 13.65
C ASP A 109 -15.89 -11.75 13.43
N GLU A 110 -15.07 -11.39 14.43
CA GLU A 110 -14.10 -10.30 14.31
C GLU A 110 -13.05 -10.58 13.24
N LEU A 111 -12.46 -11.77 13.24
CA LEU A 111 -11.44 -12.16 12.27
C LEU A 111 -12.00 -12.25 10.84
N GLU A 112 -13.25 -12.66 10.67
CA GLU A 112 -13.93 -12.68 9.38
C GLU A 112 -14.18 -11.26 8.85
N ARG A 113 -14.55 -10.32 9.72
CA ARG A 113 -14.67 -8.89 9.36
C ARG A 113 -13.31 -8.31 8.95
N GLU A 114 -12.27 -8.52 9.75
CA GLU A 114 -10.91 -8.07 9.45
C GLU A 114 -10.38 -8.64 8.14
N LYS A 115 -10.59 -9.95 7.90
CA LYS A 115 -10.21 -10.61 6.64
C LYS A 115 -10.91 -9.96 5.45
N THR A 116 -12.21 -9.69 5.56
CA THR A 116 -12.99 -9.09 4.48
C THR A 116 -12.50 -7.67 4.17
N GLU A 117 -12.23 -6.88 5.21
CA GLU A 117 -11.65 -5.56 5.06
C GLU A 117 -10.26 -5.60 4.40
N LEU A 118 -9.39 -6.51 4.84
CA LEU A 118 -8.04 -6.65 4.32
C LEU A 118 -8.05 -7.08 2.85
N ILE A 119 -8.94 -7.99 2.46
CA ILE A 119 -9.15 -8.38 1.07
C ILE A 119 -9.60 -7.17 0.25
N SER A 120 -10.55 -6.38 0.75
CA SER A 120 -11.03 -5.17 0.06
C SER A 120 -9.87 -4.20 -0.21
N ARG A 121 -9.10 -3.85 0.83
CA ARG A 121 -7.91 -2.97 0.73
C ARG A 121 -6.87 -3.52 -0.24
N TYR A 122 -6.61 -4.83 -0.19
CA TYR A 122 -5.67 -5.47 -1.11
C TYR A 122 -6.15 -5.40 -2.57
N THR A 123 -7.44 -5.62 -2.83
CA THR A 123 -7.99 -5.52 -4.19
C THR A 123 -7.92 -4.10 -4.72
N GLU A 124 -8.17 -3.09 -3.89
CA GLU A 124 -8.04 -1.68 -4.26
C GLU A 124 -6.58 -1.33 -4.56
N ALA A 125 -5.65 -1.67 -3.67
CA ALA A 125 -4.23 -1.47 -3.89
C ALA A 125 -3.73 -2.17 -5.16
N LYS A 126 -4.19 -3.40 -5.41
CA LYS A 126 -3.85 -4.16 -6.63
C LYS A 126 -4.39 -3.51 -7.89
N ARG A 127 -5.59 -2.91 -7.88
CA ARG A 127 -6.13 -2.15 -9.01
C ARG A 127 -5.28 -0.92 -9.30
N THR A 128 -4.91 -0.17 -8.27
CA THR A 128 -4.04 1.01 -8.39
C THR A 128 -2.66 0.63 -8.95
N TYR A 129 -2.09 -0.49 -8.47
CA TYR A 129 -0.82 -1.01 -8.95
C TYR A 129 -0.90 -1.48 -10.42
N SER A 130 -1.99 -2.15 -10.81
CA SER A 130 -2.22 -2.55 -12.21
C SER A 130 -2.28 -1.34 -13.14
N GLY A 131 -3.05 -0.31 -12.77
CA GLY A 131 -3.15 0.93 -13.56
C GLY A 131 -1.82 1.69 -13.63
N LEU A 132 -0.99 1.64 -12.59
CA LEU A 132 0.37 2.19 -12.64
C LEU A 132 1.28 1.37 -13.56
N SER A 133 1.22 0.04 -13.48
CA SER A 133 2.01 -0.85 -14.34
C SER A 133 1.67 -0.69 -15.81
N GLU A 134 0.39 -0.52 -16.17
CA GLU A 134 -0.06 -0.24 -17.53
C GLU A 134 0.49 1.10 -18.03
N ARG A 135 0.47 2.14 -17.19
CA ARG A 135 1.04 3.45 -17.52
C ARG A 135 2.56 3.41 -17.67
N VAL A 136 3.26 2.65 -16.82
CA VAL A 136 4.71 2.47 -16.94
C VAL A 136 5.05 1.71 -18.22
N ALA A 137 4.31 0.65 -18.55
CA ALA A 137 4.50 -0.08 -19.81
C ALA A 137 4.22 0.81 -21.03
N SER A 138 3.18 1.65 -21.00
CA SER A 138 2.92 2.61 -22.09
C SER A 138 4.04 3.65 -22.21
N PHE A 139 4.57 4.15 -21.09
CA PHE A 139 5.74 5.04 -21.10
C PHE A 139 7.00 4.35 -21.61
N GLU A 140 7.22 3.08 -21.28
CA GLU A 140 8.35 2.29 -21.78
C GLU A 140 8.24 2.01 -23.27
N GLU A 141 7.03 1.75 -23.79
CA GLU A 141 6.77 1.64 -25.23
C GLU A 141 6.99 2.97 -25.96
N GLU A 142 6.50 4.09 -25.40
CA GLU A 142 6.75 5.44 -25.93
C GLU A 142 8.23 5.79 -25.90
N PHE A 143 8.93 5.48 -24.81
CA PHE A 143 10.37 5.70 -24.66
C PHE A 143 11.18 4.81 -25.61
N SER A 144 10.82 3.54 -25.75
CA SER A 144 11.40 2.62 -26.74
C SER A 144 11.18 3.13 -28.15
N ASN A 145 9.98 3.62 -28.46
CA ASN A 145 9.68 4.25 -29.74
C ASN A 145 10.52 5.52 -29.95
N LEU A 146 10.72 6.36 -28.94
CA LEU A 146 11.58 7.55 -29.02
C LEU A 146 13.05 7.19 -29.17
N ALA A 147 13.55 6.19 -28.44
CA ALA A 147 14.90 5.67 -28.58
C ALA A 147 15.11 5.08 -29.98
N ASN A 148 14.14 4.31 -30.49
CA ASN A 148 14.14 3.80 -31.86
C ASN A 148 14.05 4.94 -32.89
N LEU A 149 13.29 6.01 -32.61
CA LEU A 149 13.21 7.19 -33.45
C LEU A 149 14.50 8.02 -33.41
N PHE A 150 15.19 8.06 -32.27
CA PHE A 150 16.46 8.74 -32.06
C PHE A 150 17.62 7.96 -32.67
N VAL A 151 17.58 6.63 -32.62
CA VAL A 151 18.50 5.73 -33.34
C VAL A 151 18.22 5.80 -34.84
N ALA A 152 16.95 5.84 -35.25
CA ALA A 152 16.57 6.15 -36.63
C ALA A 152 16.96 7.59 -37.01
N SER A 153 16.98 8.53 -36.05
CA SER A 153 17.48 9.91 -36.18
C SER A 153 18.98 9.98 -36.38
N ASN A 154 19.73 9.11 -35.72
CA ASN A 154 21.14 8.90 -36.00
C ASN A 154 21.35 8.18 -37.35
N GLN A 155 20.33 7.51 -37.90
CA GLN A 155 20.26 7.10 -39.31
C GLN A 155 19.63 8.16 -40.24
N LEU A 156 19.12 9.30 -39.75
CA LEU A 156 18.53 10.41 -40.52
C LEU A 156 19.57 11.27 -41.25
N HIS A 157 20.79 10.77 -41.45
CA HIS A 157 21.51 11.10 -42.68
C HIS A 157 20.78 10.58 -43.96
N SER A 158 19.62 9.91 -43.80
CA SER A 158 18.81 9.33 -44.89
C SER A 158 17.41 9.93 -45.12
N SER A 159 16.96 10.98 -44.39
CA SER A 159 15.63 11.58 -44.61
C SER A 159 15.68 12.89 -45.40
N LEU A 160 15.18 12.81 -46.63
CA LEU A 160 15.21 13.82 -47.68
C LEU A 160 14.15 14.94 -47.60
N SER A 161 13.41 15.10 -46.49
CA SER A 161 12.24 16.01 -46.47
C SER A 161 12.14 16.88 -45.21
N PRO A 162 12.31 18.21 -45.34
CA PRO A 162 12.12 19.17 -44.26
C PRO A 162 10.74 19.08 -43.61
N ARG A 163 9.71 18.78 -44.42
CA ARG A 163 8.32 18.61 -43.97
C ARG A 163 8.17 17.45 -42.98
N ARG A 164 8.92 16.36 -43.15
CA ARG A 164 8.88 15.22 -42.22
C ARG A 164 9.52 15.60 -40.89
N VAL A 165 10.65 16.30 -40.92
CA VAL A 165 11.34 16.77 -39.71
C VAL A 165 10.45 17.73 -38.92
N VAL A 166 9.86 18.74 -39.59
CA VAL A 166 8.90 19.65 -38.97
C VAL A 166 7.73 18.90 -38.35
N ARG A 167 7.14 17.93 -39.06
CA ARG A 167 6.05 17.12 -38.51
C ARG A 167 6.46 16.37 -37.23
N ARG A 168 7.68 15.83 -37.17
CA ARG A 168 8.18 15.17 -35.96
C ARG A 168 8.36 16.14 -34.80
N ILE A 169 8.91 17.33 -35.07
CA ILE A 169 9.02 18.39 -34.05
C ILE A 169 7.63 18.73 -33.51
N LYS A 170 6.62 18.87 -34.38
CA LYS A 170 5.24 19.12 -33.98
C LYS A 170 4.65 18.01 -33.10
N GLU A 171 4.91 16.75 -33.44
CA GLU A 171 4.46 15.58 -32.67
C GLU A 171 5.10 15.59 -31.26
N VAL A 172 6.41 15.82 -31.14
CA VAL A 172 7.12 15.91 -29.86
C VAL A 172 6.60 17.07 -29.00
N LEU A 173 6.45 18.26 -29.59
CA LEU A 173 5.95 19.43 -28.87
C LEU A 173 4.51 19.23 -28.37
N ALA A 174 3.64 18.63 -29.19
CA ALA A 174 2.25 18.39 -28.79
C ALA A 174 2.12 17.25 -27.76
N GLN A 175 2.79 16.12 -27.97
CA GLN A 175 2.56 14.90 -27.18
C GLN A 175 3.37 14.86 -25.89
N LEU A 176 4.64 15.24 -25.94
CA LEU A 176 5.57 15.03 -24.83
C LEU A 176 5.74 16.29 -23.99
N VAL A 177 5.91 17.44 -24.65
CA VAL A 177 5.97 18.73 -23.95
C VAL A 177 4.56 19.16 -23.52
N GLY A 178 3.52 18.82 -24.29
CA GLY A 178 2.16 19.29 -24.05
C GLY A 178 1.97 20.76 -24.46
N ALA A 179 2.69 21.21 -25.48
CA ALA A 179 2.56 22.55 -26.04
C ALA A 179 1.28 22.65 -26.90
N GLU A 180 0.37 23.52 -26.49
CA GLU A 180 -0.89 23.79 -27.21
C GLU A 180 -0.69 24.88 -28.27
N ARG A 181 0.08 25.92 -27.94
CA ARG A 181 0.38 27.04 -28.83
C ARG A 181 1.89 27.23 -28.93
N TYR A 182 2.44 27.11 -30.13
CA TYR A 182 3.87 27.29 -30.37
C TYR A 182 4.17 27.70 -31.81
N ALA A 183 5.38 28.24 -32.02
CA ALA A 183 5.94 28.48 -33.34
C ALA A 183 7.42 28.10 -33.38
N VAL A 184 7.85 27.62 -34.54
CA VAL A 184 9.25 27.30 -34.86
C VAL A 184 9.74 28.31 -35.88
N TYR A 185 10.85 28.95 -35.58
CA TYR A 185 11.50 29.94 -36.43
C TYR A 185 12.89 29.47 -36.84
N LEU A 186 13.29 29.79 -38.06
CA LEU A 186 14.65 29.61 -38.57
C LEU A 186 15.17 30.94 -39.11
N LEU A 187 16.49 31.12 -39.03
CA LEU A 187 17.15 32.24 -39.68
C LEU A 187 16.98 32.16 -41.20
N ASN A 188 16.77 33.32 -41.82
CA ASN A 188 16.92 33.47 -43.25
C ASN A 188 18.38 33.35 -43.68
N ALA A 189 18.62 33.19 -44.99
CA ALA A 189 19.97 33.03 -45.54
C ALA A 189 20.93 34.19 -45.20
N ASP A 190 20.38 35.39 -45.00
CA ASP A 190 21.15 36.60 -44.69
C ASP A 190 21.38 36.80 -43.18
N GLY A 191 20.80 35.94 -42.31
CA GLY A 191 20.92 36.03 -40.85
C GLY A 191 20.23 37.26 -40.21
N THR A 192 19.43 37.98 -40.97
CA THR A 192 18.79 39.25 -40.57
C THR A 192 17.42 39.07 -39.92
N ALA A 193 16.75 37.95 -40.17
CA ALA A 193 15.41 37.71 -39.65
C ALA A 193 15.14 36.22 -39.39
N LEU A 194 14.39 35.96 -38.33
CA LEU A 194 13.80 34.68 -37.98
C LEU A 194 12.43 34.54 -38.66
N ALA A 195 12.34 33.66 -39.66
CA ALA A 195 11.10 33.37 -40.37
C ALA A 195 10.36 32.19 -39.72
N PRO A 196 9.03 32.28 -39.50
CA PRO A 196 8.24 31.17 -38.99
C PRO A 196 8.15 30.06 -40.04
N ILE A 197 8.62 28.87 -39.70
CA ILE A 197 8.58 27.69 -40.58
C ILE A 197 7.47 26.70 -40.20
N ALA A 198 6.99 26.77 -38.96
CA ALA A 198 5.90 25.94 -38.47
C ALA A 198 5.22 26.61 -37.27
N SER A 199 3.92 26.36 -37.13
CA SER A 199 3.16 26.74 -35.94
C SER A 199 2.03 25.75 -35.67
N GLU A 200 1.51 25.80 -34.46
CA GLU A 200 0.31 25.12 -34.02
C GLU A 200 -0.40 26.01 -32.98
N GLY A 201 -1.74 26.04 -33.00
CA GLY A 201 -2.53 26.83 -32.05
C GLY A 201 -2.37 28.36 -32.17
N VAL A 202 -1.70 28.83 -33.21
CA VAL A 202 -1.45 30.25 -33.48
C VAL A 202 -1.84 30.58 -34.92
N PRO A 203 -2.68 31.60 -35.18
CA PRO A 203 -3.05 32.01 -36.52
C PRO A 203 -1.83 32.46 -37.33
N SER A 204 -1.70 32.01 -38.58
CA SER A 204 -0.56 32.36 -39.45
C SER A 204 -0.39 33.87 -39.64
N GLU A 205 -1.49 34.62 -39.63
CA GLU A 205 -1.51 36.09 -39.76
C GLU A 205 -0.89 36.81 -38.56
N SER A 206 -0.83 36.14 -37.40
CA SER A 206 -0.23 36.69 -36.17
C SER A 206 1.27 36.44 -36.06
N LEU A 207 1.84 35.66 -36.99
CA LEU A 207 3.25 35.29 -37.03
C LEU A 207 3.97 36.11 -38.11
N SER A 208 4.64 37.18 -37.70
CA SER A 208 5.55 37.94 -38.56
C SER A 208 6.98 37.44 -38.43
N PRO A 209 7.82 37.57 -39.48
CA PRO A 209 9.26 37.43 -39.33
C PRO A 209 9.79 38.34 -38.22
N LEU A 210 10.65 37.81 -37.37
CA LEU A 210 11.22 38.52 -36.23
C LEU A 210 12.64 39.00 -36.59
N PRO A 211 12.95 40.31 -36.57
CA PRO A 211 14.30 40.79 -36.80
C PRO A 211 15.27 40.28 -35.72
N THR A 212 16.50 39.96 -36.11
CA THR A 212 17.53 39.43 -35.20
C THR A 212 18.23 40.51 -34.35
N ASP A 213 18.09 41.77 -34.76
CA ASP A 213 18.74 42.96 -34.22
C ASP A 213 17.86 43.77 -33.24
N LEU A 214 16.66 43.27 -32.91
CA LEU A 214 15.76 43.96 -31.98
C LEU A 214 16.37 44.06 -30.57
N VAL A 215 16.76 45.27 -30.20
CA VAL A 215 17.17 45.66 -28.84
C VAL A 215 15.96 45.81 -27.91
N ASP A 216 14.79 46.20 -28.45
CA ASP A 216 13.59 46.53 -27.67
C ASP A 216 12.33 45.81 -28.20
N GLY A 217 11.74 44.92 -27.40
CA GLY A 217 10.36 44.40 -27.60
C GLY A 217 10.17 42.89 -27.81
N THR A 218 11.20 42.14 -28.20
CA THR A 218 11.22 40.66 -28.34
C THR A 218 12.39 40.03 -27.57
N GLY A 219 12.79 40.69 -26.47
CA GLY A 219 14.08 40.48 -25.79
C GLY A 219 14.45 39.02 -25.52
N ARG A 220 13.49 38.19 -25.10
CA ARG A 220 13.75 36.77 -24.78
C ARG A 220 14.17 35.96 -26.01
N VAL A 221 13.57 36.19 -27.18
CA VAL A 221 13.89 35.44 -28.40
C VAL A 221 15.27 35.83 -28.93
N ALA A 222 15.54 37.12 -29.01
CA ALA A 222 16.84 37.63 -29.44
C ALA A 222 17.98 37.27 -28.47
N GLU A 223 17.69 37.23 -27.16
CA GLU A 223 18.63 36.77 -26.13
C GLU A 223 18.96 35.29 -26.28
N VAL A 224 17.94 34.43 -26.44
CA VAL A 224 18.14 32.99 -26.65
C VAL A 224 18.92 32.70 -27.93
N LEU A 225 18.63 33.41 -29.01
CA LEU A 225 19.38 33.29 -30.26
C LEU A 225 20.86 33.69 -30.08
N ARG A 226 21.14 34.76 -29.34
CA ARG A 226 22.50 35.27 -29.13
C ARG A 226 23.32 34.40 -28.17
N THR A 227 22.69 33.92 -27.10
CA THR A 227 23.35 33.14 -26.04
C THR A 227 23.41 31.65 -26.38
N GLY A 228 22.48 31.16 -27.20
CA GLY A 228 22.30 29.73 -27.44
C GLY A 228 21.83 28.95 -26.19
N ALA A 229 21.34 29.64 -25.16
CA ALA A 229 20.81 29.05 -23.94
C ALA A 229 19.28 29.09 -23.95
N ALA A 230 18.63 28.04 -23.46
CA ALA A 230 17.17 28.01 -23.37
C ALA A 230 16.66 28.96 -22.28
N TYR A 231 15.57 29.66 -22.59
CA TYR A 231 14.80 30.44 -21.63
C TYR A 231 13.56 29.64 -21.21
N VAL A 232 13.36 29.45 -19.91
CA VAL A 232 12.15 28.85 -19.35
C VAL A 232 11.74 29.65 -18.12
N ASP A 233 10.48 30.07 -18.10
CA ASP A 233 9.87 30.83 -17.01
C ASP A 233 9.22 29.84 -16.01
N GLU A 234 9.89 29.58 -14.89
CA GLU A 234 9.43 28.60 -13.90
C GLU A 234 8.36 29.17 -12.94
N GLU A 235 8.21 30.49 -12.88
CA GLU A 235 7.32 31.17 -11.93
C GLU A 235 5.93 31.46 -12.51
N VAL A 236 5.73 31.28 -13.81
CA VAL A 236 4.50 31.60 -14.53
C VAL A 236 3.71 30.34 -14.86
N ASP A 237 2.38 30.44 -14.82
CA ASP A 237 1.50 29.39 -15.35
C ASP A 237 1.72 29.23 -16.86
N THR A 238 2.32 28.11 -17.25
CA THR A 238 2.70 27.84 -18.64
C THR A 238 1.51 27.71 -19.59
N SER A 239 0.29 27.52 -19.08
CA SER A 239 -0.94 27.49 -19.88
C SER A 239 -1.43 28.89 -20.27
N GLN A 240 -1.02 29.92 -19.53
CA GLN A 240 -1.52 31.30 -19.66
C GLN A 240 -0.57 32.22 -20.44
N GLY A 241 0.43 31.66 -21.11
CA GLY A 241 1.40 32.46 -21.85
C GLY A 241 0.82 33.17 -23.09
N SER A 242 1.62 34.10 -23.64
CA SER A 242 1.26 34.92 -24.79
C SER A 242 2.37 34.94 -25.85
N LEU A 243 2.08 35.49 -27.03
CA LEU A 243 3.09 35.65 -28.08
C LEU A 243 4.24 36.58 -27.67
N GLN A 244 3.96 37.59 -26.83
CA GLN A 244 4.93 38.57 -26.37
C GLN A 244 5.72 38.09 -25.15
N SER A 245 5.08 37.25 -24.32
CA SER A 245 5.67 36.66 -23.11
C SER A 245 5.50 35.15 -23.13
N PRO A 246 6.27 34.43 -23.97
CA PRO A 246 6.26 32.98 -23.98
C PRO A 246 6.88 32.43 -22.67
N PRO A 247 6.30 31.39 -22.06
CA PRO A 247 6.88 30.69 -20.92
C PRO A 247 8.15 29.90 -21.27
N ALA A 248 8.37 29.54 -22.55
CA ALA A 248 9.63 28.93 -22.95
C ALA A 248 10.06 29.33 -24.36
N VAL A 249 11.37 29.55 -24.52
CA VAL A 249 12.05 29.79 -25.79
C VAL A 249 13.29 28.91 -25.85
N ILE A 250 13.33 28.01 -26.84
CA ILE A 250 14.36 26.98 -26.96
C ILE A 250 15.20 27.27 -28.22
N PRO A 251 16.53 27.40 -28.11
CA PRO A 251 17.38 27.61 -29.28
C PRO A 251 17.50 26.32 -30.10
N LEU A 252 17.40 26.45 -31.42
CA LEU A 252 17.77 25.41 -32.37
C LEU A 252 19.23 25.64 -32.76
N ARG A 253 20.11 24.71 -32.38
CA ARG A 253 21.56 24.85 -32.54
C ARG A 253 22.11 23.91 -33.59
N LEU A 254 23.05 24.43 -34.37
CA LEU A 254 23.94 23.64 -35.21
C LEU A 254 25.37 23.93 -34.72
N ASP A 255 26.05 22.89 -34.28
CA ASP A 255 27.32 23.02 -33.55
C ASP A 255 27.16 24.01 -32.38
N ASP A 256 27.94 25.09 -32.37
CA ASP A 256 27.89 26.10 -31.32
C ASP A 256 26.95 27.29 -31.62
N GLU A 257 26.38 27.37 -32.82
CA GLU A 257 25.60 28.53 -33.28
C GLU A 257 24.09 28.25 -33.23
N ALA A 258 23.30 29.23 -32.76
CA ALA A 258 21.85 29.14 -32.79
C ALA A 258 21.33 29.63 -34.15
N VAL A 259 20.75 28.71 -34.91
CA VAL A 259 20.26 28.92 -36.29
C VAL A 259 18.73 29.12 -36.34
N GLY A 260 18.07 29.04 -35.19
CA GLY A 260 16.64 29.21 -35.05
C GLY A 260 16.17 29.09 -33.61
N VAL A 261 14.86 29.14 -33.41
CA VAL A 261 14.24 29.06 -32.09
C VAL A 261 12.88 28.35 -32.15
N ILE A 262 12.50 27.68 -31.07
CA ILE A 262 11.14 27.22 -30.81
C ILE A 262 10.57 28.10 -29.70
N CYS A 263 9.47 28.78 -29.97
CA CYS A 263 8.74 29.56 -28.97
C CYS A 263 7.50 28.78 -28.56
N VAL A 264 7.43 28.39 -27.29
CA VAL A 264 6.23 27.80 -26.69
C VAL A 264 5.45 28.93 -26.03
N PHE A 265 4.28 29.26 -26.59
CA PHE A 265 3.44 30.34 -26.11
C PHE A 265 2.47 29.89 -25.04
N ALA A 266 1.99 28.64 -25.11
CA ALA A 266 1.18 28.04 -24.05
C ALA A 266 1.21 26.52 -24.10
N THR A 267 1.16 25.89 -22.93
CA THR A 267 0.87 24.46 -22.76
C THR A 267 -0.64 24.21 -22.61
N LEU A 268 -1.04 22.94 -22.71
CA LEU A 268 -2.41 22.51 -22.43
C LEU A 268 -2.87 22.97 -21.04
N ALA A 269 -4.16 23.32 -20.89
CA ALA A 269 -4.74 23.87 -19.65
C ALA A 269 -4.45 23.06 -18.36
N GLN A 270 -4.28 21.75 -18.48
CA GLN A 270 -3.96 20.86 -17.35
C GLN A 270 -2.46 20.86 -16.95
N LYS A 271 -1.59 21.48 -17.74
CA LYS A 271 -0.15 21.58 -17.52
C LYS A 271 0.20 23.04 -17.27
N THR A 272 0.31 23.41 -15.99
CA THR A 272 0.59 24.79 -15.56
C THR A 272 2.07 25.07 -15.27
N ARG A 273 2.92 24.04 -15.37
CA ARG A 273 4.37 24.15 -15.15
C ARG A 273 5.12 23.13 -15.99
N PHE A 274 6.36 23.46 -16.37
CA PHE A 274 7.29 22.49 -16.92
C PHE A 274 7.86 21.59 -15.81
N VAL A 275 8.14 20.34 -16.15
CA VAL A 275 8.75 19.34 -15.28
C VAL A 275 10.13 18.98 -15.81
N THR A 276 10.99 18.37 -14.99
CA THR A 276 12.39 18.06 -15.33
C THR A 276 12.56 17.38 -16.69
N ILE A 277 11.65 16.46 -17.06
CA ILE A 277 11.69 15.78 -18.35
C ILE A 277 11.49 16.73 -19.55
N ASP A 278 10.71 17.79 -19.40
CA ASP A 278 10.49 18.78 -20.46
C ASP A 278 11.80 19.49 -20.82
N PHE A 279 12.63 19.80 -19.82
CA PHE A 279 13.93 20.44 -20.03
C PHE A 279 14.89 19.56 -20.82
N GLU A 280 14.91 18.24 -20.54
CA GLU A 280 15.72 17.30 -21.31
C GLU A 280 15.20 17.15 -22.75
N LEU A 281 13.88 17.16 -22.94
CA LEU A 281 13.28 17.17 -24.29
C LEU A 281 13.60 18.45 -25.05
N PHE A 282 13.57 19.60 -24.39
CA PHE A 282 13.97 20.88 -25.00
C PHE A 282 15.44 20.88 -25.41
N LYS A 283 16.32 20.34 -24.57
CA LYS A 283 17.74 20.20 -24.88
C LYS A 283 17.96 19.30 -26.09
N LEU A 284 17.29 18.16 -26.14
CA LEU A 284 17.36 17.21 -27.26
C LEU A 284 16.84 17.85 -28.56
N LEU A 285 15.67 18.49 -28.52
CA LEU A 285 15.12 19.20 -29.68
C LEU A 285 16.05 20.31 -30.15
N GLY A 286 16.55 21.12 -29.23
CA GLY A 286 17.46 22.22 -29.54
C GLY A 286 18.75 21.76 -30.22
N GLN A 287 19.34 20.67 -29.75
CA GLN A 287 20.61 20.16 -30.29
C GLN A 287 20.48 19.46 -31.65
N HIS A 288 19.36 18.81 -31.94
CA HIS A 288 19.26 17.92 -33.11
C HIS A 288 18.30 18.41 -34.20
N ALA A 289 17.27 19.19 -33.85
CA ALA A 289 16.26 19.59 -34.82
C ALA A 289 16.83 20.55 -35.88
N ALA A 290 17.75 21.44 -35.51
CA ALA A 290 18.38 22.39 -36.43
C ALA A 290 19.17 21.68 -37.54
N GLY A 291 20.08 20.79 -37.17
CA GLY A 291 20.87 20.00 -38.13
C GLY A 291 19.98 19.17 -39.06
N ALA A 292 18.96 18.51 -38.52
CA ALA A 292 18.00 17.73 -39.33
C ALA A 292 17.22 18.60 -40.32
N LEU A 293 16.78 19.79 -39.92
CA LEU A 293 16.06 20.73 -40.78
C LEU A 293 16.96 21.27 -41.90
N ILE A 294 18.19 21.68 -41.57
CA ILE A 294 19.15 22.23 -42.54
C ILE A 294 19.59 21.16 -43.54
N CYS A 295 19.99 19.98 -43.07
CA CYS A 295 20.39 18.88 -43.96
C CYS A 295 19.26 18.48 -44.91
N ALA A 296 18.03 18.34 -44.40
CA ALA A 296 16.90 18.02 -45.24
C ALA A 296 16.59 19.12 -46.27
N SER A 297 16.84 20.39 -45.93
CA SER A 297 16.59 21.54 -46.83
C SER A 297 17.62 21.61 -47.95
N LEU A 298 18.91 21.48 -47.62
CA LEU A 298 20.00 21.43 -48.61
C LEU A 298 19.85 20.27 -49.58
N GLN A 299 19.40 19.11 -49.09
CA GLN A 299 19.20 17.92 -49.92
C GLN A 299 17.97 18.07 -50.82
N ALA A 300 16.91 18.71 -50.32
CA ALA A 300 15.75 19.06 -51.15
C ALA A 300 16.16 20.02 -52.28
N GLU A 301 16.92 21.07 -52.01
CA GLU A 301 17.41 22.01 -53.04
C GLU A 301 18.31 21.32 -54.07
N SER A 302 19.25 20.48 -53.61
CA SER A 302 20.18 19.75 -54.47
C SER A 302 19.47 18.70 -55.35
N GLY A 303 18.42 18.06 -54.84
CA GLY A 303 17.60 17.11 -55.60
C GLY A 303 16.83 17.75 -56.77
N HIS A 304 16.56 19.07 -56.71
CA HIS A 304 15.98 19.83 -57.82
C HIS A 304 17.02 20.30 -58.84
N ARG A 305 18.31 20.35 -58.48
CA ARG A 305 19.44 20.59 -59.39
C ARG A 305 20.08 19.26 -59.79
N ARG A 306 19.44 18.50 -60.69
CA ARG A 306 20.14 17.39 -61.35
C ARG A 306 21.32 17.98 -62.13
N PRO A 307 22.57 17.54 -61.91
CA PRO A 307 23.68 17.94 -62.76
C PRO A 307 23.40 17.45 -64.18
N ASN A 308 23.56 18.32 -65.18
CA ASN A 308 23.64 17.86 -66.56
C ASN A 308 24.84 16.93 -66.66
N LEU A 309 24.63 15.70 -67.14
CA LEU A 309 25.71 14.72 -67.36
C LEU A 309 26.80 15.27 -68.30
N GLU A 310 26.47 16.25 -69.13
CA GLU A 310 27.41 16.97 -70.01
C GLU A 310 28.52 17.69 -69.22
N ALA A 311 28.23 18.23 -68.03
CA ALA A 311 29.23 18.89 -67.19
C ALA A 311 30.26 17.92 -66.58
N PHE A 312 29.97 16.62 -66.57
CA PHE A 312 30.92 15.57 -66.17
C PHE A 312 31.70 14.99 -67.35
N ILE A 313 31.24 15.20 -68.60
CA ILE A 313 31.94 14.72 -69.80
C ILE A 313 33.10 15.66 -70.17
N ASP A 314 32.99 16.97 -69.91
CA ASP A 314 34.07 17.95 -70.15
C ASP A 314 35.25 17.87 -69.17
N LEU A 315 35.15 17.09 -68.08
CA LEU A 315 36.28 16.79 -67.19
C LEU A 315 37.07 15.53 -67.60
N GLY A 316 36.65 14.84 -68.66
CA GLY A 316 37.22 13.56 -69.10
C GLY A 316 38.04 13.60 -70.39
N THR A 317 38.28 14.77 -70.97
CA THR A 317 39.15 14.97 -72.17
C THR A 317 40.24 15.98 -71.88
#